data_AF-A0A7W0XFY0-F1
#
_entry.id   AF-A0A7W0XFY0-F1
#
_cell.length_a   1.000
_cell.length_b   1.000
_cell.length_c   1.000
_cell.angle_alpha   90.00
_cell.angle_beta   90.00
_cell.angle_gamma   90.00
#
_symmetry.space_group_name_H-M   'P 1'
#
loop_
_entity.id
_entity.type
_entity.pdbx_description
1 polymer ?
#
loop_
_entity_poly.entity_id
_entity_poly.type
_entity_poly.pdbx_seq_one_letter_code
_entity_poly.pdbx_strand_id
1 'polypeptide(L)'
;MDKDLAGTDYTLGFDSALRNVTEVIERSRTPAGSHGWVQVIEVMGRHSGHLALWSGVAGQADIILIPEHPFRYEKIYQHLKNHLGDSKAHPRDPQHPRYSVIVVAEGAYAEDGELIIIDDRHDAFGHARLGGIAEVWAQRIMSDTPYDARSVIVGHPQRGGPPSPVDRIMG
;
A
#
# COMPACT_ATOMS: atom_id res chain seq x y z
N MET A 1 0.83 8.15 -15.42
CA MET A 1 0.14 7.49 -14.29
C MET A 1 0.62 7.92 -12.92
N ASP A 2 1.74 8.62 -12.74
CA ASP A 2 2.27 8.89 -11.38
C ASP A 2 1.96 10.31 -10.85
N LYS A 3 1.17 11.12 -11.57
CA LYS A 3 0.86 12.53 -11.26
C LYS A 3 2.11 13.38 -10.94
N ASP A 4 3.20 13.12 -11.65
CA ASP A 4 4.49 13.80 -11.45
C ASP A 4 4.84 14.75 -12.62
N LEU A 5 3.88 15.04 -13.51
CA LEU A 5 4.12 15.90 -14.65
C LEU A 5 4.05 17.37 -14.22
N ALA A 6 5.21 18.04 -14.20
CA ALA A 6 5.28 19.46 -13.90
C ALA A 6 4.37 20.27 -14.85
N GLY A 7 3.43 21.03 -14.29
CA GLY A 7 2.52 21.90 -15.04
C GLY A 7 1.11 21.37 -15.27
N THR A 8 0.74 20.19 -14.75
CA THR A 8 -0.65 19.71 -14.77
C THR A 8 -1.02 18.94 -13.50
N ASP A 9 -2.22 19.20 -12.98
CA ASP A 9 -2.79 18.45 -11.85
C ASP A 9 -3.28 17.05 -12.24
N TYR A 10 -3.20 16.69 -13.52
CA TYR A 10 -3.70 15.44 -14.08
C TYR A 10 -2.68 14.78 -14.99
N THR A 11 -2.47 13.47 -14.82
CA THR A 11 -1.71 12.64 -15.78
C THR A 11 -2.63 11.57 -16.36
N LEU A 12 -2.65 11.46 -17.68
CA LEU A 12 -3.41 10.43 -18.38
C LEU A 12 -3.10 9.03 -17.80
N GLY A 13 -4.16 8.25 -17.59
CA GLY A 13 -4.17 6.93 -16.98
C GLY A 13 -4.23 6.93 -15.45
N PHE A 14 -4.08 8.07 -14.76
CA PHE A 14 -4.09 8.10 -13.29
C PHE A 14 -5.44 7.69 -12.72
N ASP A 15 -6.54 8.20 -13.27
CA ASP A 15 -7.89 7.90 -12.76
C ASP A 15 -8.24 6.42 -12.92
N SER A 16 -7.87 5.82 -14.06
CA SER A 16 -8.02 4.37 -14.28
C SER A 16 -7.19 3.56 -13.29
N ALA A 17 -5.94 3.96 -13.04
CA ALA A 17 -5.08 3.28 -12.06
C ALA A 17 -5.63 3.40 -10.64
N LEU A 18 -6.07 4.60 -10.25
CA LEU A 18 -6.71 4.85 -8.96
C LEU A 18 -7.90 3.93 -8.75
N ARG A 19 -8.81 3.83 -9.74
CA ARG A 19 -9.97 2.93 -9.69
C ARG A 19 -9.54 1.47 -9.48
N ASN A 20 -8.59 0.99 -10.27
CA ASN A 20 -8.11 -0.39 -10.19
C ASN A 20 -7.50 -0.72 -8.82
N VAL A 21 -6.65 0.17 -8.29
CA VAL A 21 -6.00 -0.04 -6.98
C VAL A 21 -7.04 0.03 -5.85
N THR A 22 -7.98 0.97 -5.93
CA THR A 22 -9.07 1.10 -4.94
C THR A 22 -9.90 -0.19 -4.86
N GLU A 23 -10.22 -0.77 -6.01
CA GLU A 23 -10.95 -2.04 -6.08
C GLU A 23 -10.16 -3.20 -5.45
N VAL A 24 -8.83 -3.24 -5.64
CA VAL A 24 -7.99 -4.23 -4.95
C VAL A 24 -8.05 -4.03 -3.44
N ILE A 25 -7.92 -2.79 -2.96
CA ILE A 25 -8.01 -2.47 -1.52
C ILE A 25 -9.33 -2.98 -0.95
N GLU A 26 -10.46 -2.63 -1.57
CA GLU A 26 -11.79 -3.07 -1.14
C GLU A 26 -11.93 -4.59 -1.11
N ARG A 27 -11.46 -5.29 -2.15
CA ARG A 27 -11.53 -6.76 -2.24
C ARG A 27 -10.65 -7.44 -1.19
N SER A 28 -9.52 -6.83 -0.80
CA SER A 28 -8.64 -7.37 0.23
C SER A 28 -9.15 -7.16 1.66
N ARG A 29 -10.07 -6.21 1.90
CA ARG A 29 -10.67 -5.98 3.23
C ARG A 29 -11.49 -7.16 3.73
N THR A 30 -12.27 -7.79 2.85
CA THR A 30 -13.15 -8.91 3.23
C THR A 30 -12.38 -10.08 3.85
N PRO A 31 -11.36 -10.66 3.18
CA PRO A 31 -10.58 -11.75 3.79
C PRO A 31 -9.78 -11.29 5.01
N ALA A 32 -9.26 -10.06 5.01
CA ALA A 32 -8.57 -9.49 6.18
C ALA A 32 -9.50 -9.40 7.40
N GLY A 33 -10.73 -8.93 7.21
CA GLY A 33 -11.75 -8.83 8.25
C GLY A 33 -12.26 -10.18 8.76
N SER A 34 -12.35 -11.20 7.90
CA SER A 34 -12.73 -12.56 8.32
C SER A 34 -11.65 -13.21 9.19
N HIS A 35 -10.38 -13.11 8.79
CA HIS A 35 -9.28 -13.80 9.47
C HIS A 35 -8.59 -12.97 10.56
N GLY A 36 -8.78 -11.66 10.55
CA GLY A 36 -8.16 -10.74 11.50
C GLY A 36 -6.70 -10.43 11.17
N TRP A 37 -6.43 -10.05 9.93
CA TRP A 37 -5.07 -9.79 9.43
C TRP A 37 -4.77 -8.32 9.27
N VAL A 38 -3.49 -7.98 9.35
CA VAL A 38 -2.98 -6.75 8.76
C VAL A 38 -2.72 -7.01 7.27
N GLN A 39 -3.48 -6.35 6.41
CA GLN A 39 -3.34 -6.49 4.97
C GLN A 39 -2.46 -5.37 4.43
N VAL A 40 -1.26 -5.72 3.97
CA VAL A 40 -0.32 -4.77 3.34
C VAL A 40 -0.48 -4.84 1.83
N ILE A 41 -0.73 -3.71 1.18
CA ILE A 41 -1.03 -3.62 -0.25
C ILE A 41 0.00 -2.70 -0.90
N GLU A 42 0.85 -3.27 -1.75
CA GLU A 42 1.87 -2.56 -2.48
C GLU A 42 1.36 -2.05 -3.82
N VAL A 43 1.61 -0.77 -4.07
CA VAL A 43 1.21 -0.06 -5.29
C VAL A 43 2.43 0.61 -5.91
N MET A 44 2.44 0.73 -7.24
CA MET A 44 3.55 1.45 -7.90
C MET A 44 3.57 2.93 -7.50
N GLY A 45 4.75 3.54 -7.52
CA GLY A 45 4.98 4.88 -6.98
C GLY A 45 6.41 5.05 -6.48
N ARG A 46 7.41 4.87 -7.36
CA ARG A 46 8.83 4.89 -7.02
C ARG A 46 9.32 6.21 -6.42
N HIS A 47 8.89 7.33 -7.00
CA HIS A 47 9.36 8.66 -6.61
C HIS A 47 8.25 9.52 -6.01
N SER A 48 7.02 9.00 -6.03
CA SER A 48 5.81 9.75 -5.76
C SER A 48 4.72 8.82 -5.26
N GLY A 49 4.06 9.25 -4.18
CA GLY A 49 3.05 8.49 -3.47
C GLY A 49 1.63 8.82 -3.88
N HIS A 50 1.38 9.62 -4.93
CA HIS A 50 0.02 10.05 -5.28
C HIS A 50 -0.95 8.87 -5.43
N LEU A 51 -0.57 7.81 -6.15
CA LEU A 51 -1.46 6.68 -6.33
C LEU A 51 -1.79 6.02 -4.99
N ALA A 52 -0.78 5.74 -4.16
CA ALA A 52 -0.96 5.16 -2.81
C ALA A 52 -1.83 6.03 -1.91
N LEU A 53 -1.60 7.35 -1.92
CA LEU A 53 -2.36 8.31 -1.13
C LEU A 53 -3.83 8.36 -1.55
N TRP A 54 -4.08 8.56 -2.83
CA TRP A 54 -5.44 8.69 -3.34
C TRP A 54 -6.20 7.38 -3.24
N SER A 55 -5.59 6.26 -3.59
CA SER A 55 -6.25 4.95 -3.49
C SER A 55 -6.43 4.51 -2.05
N GLY A 56 -5.46 4.81 -1.18
CA GLY A 56 -5.54 4.51 0.25
C GLY A 56 -6.69 5.25 0.90
N VAL A 57 -6.87 6.55 0.61
CA VAL A 57 -8.01 7.33 1.11
C VAL A 57 -9.32 6.79 0.55
N ALA A 58 -9.41 6.56 -0.77
CA ALA A 58 -10.62 6.05 -1.42
C ALA A 58 -11.02 4.66 -0.90
N GLY A 59 -10.04 3.78 -0.69
CA GLY A 59 -10.22 2.41 -0.18
C GLY A 59 -10.28 2.31 1.36
N GLN A 60 -10.25 3.45 2.06
CA GLN A 60 -10.29 3.55 3.53
C GLN A 60 -9.19 2.75 4.23
N ALA A 61 -7.96 2.86 3.72
CA ALA A 61 -6.76 2.32 4.37
C ALA A 61 -6.57 2.99 5.75
N ASP A 62 -6.11 2.20 6.72
CA ASP A 62 -5.79 2.67 8.07
C ASP A 62 -4.44 3.39 8.08
N ILE A 63 -3.47 2.89 7.31
CA ILE A 63 -2.14 3.49 7.16
C ILE A 63 -1.80 3.60 5.68
N ILE A 64 -1.21 4.72 5.29
CA ILE A 64 -0.69 4.96 3.94
C ILE A 64 0.77 5.38 4.04
N LEU A 65 1.65 4.66 3.34
CA LEU A 65 3.09 4.89 3.32
C LEU A 65 3.52 5.36 1.93
N ILE A 66 4.18 6.51 1.88
CA ILE A 66 4.55 7.21 0.64
C ILE A 66 6.02 7.66 0.68
N PRO A 67 6.72 7.75 -0.47
CA PRO A 67 8.12 8.17 -0.53
C PRO A 67 8.37 9.59 0.01
N GLU A 68 7.38 10.47 -0.01
CA GLU A 68 7.47 11.84 0.47
C GLU A 68 7.49 11.95 2.00
N HIS A 69 7.03 10.90 2.70
CA HIS A 69 6.98 10.86 4.16
C HIS A 69 7.64 9.58 4.69
N PRO A 70 8.96 9.63 4.94
CA PRO A 70 9.68 8.50 5.53
C PRO A 70 9.06 8.11 6.86
N PHE A 71 8.92 6.81 7.10
CA PHE A 71 8.22 6.31 8.27
C PHE A 71 9.17 5.74 9.33
N ARG A 72 8.64 5.50 10.53
CA ARG A 72 9.31 4.70 11.57
C ARG A 72 8.46 3.48 11.89
N TYR A 73 9.09 2.32 11.92
CA TYR A 73 8.42 1.06 12.25
C TYR A 73 7.69 1.14 13.60
N GLU A 74 8.33 1.74 14.61
CA GLU A 74 7.76 1.85 15.96
C GLU A 74 6.46 2.63 15.96
N LYS A 75 6.36 3.71 15.18
CA LYS A 75 5.12 4.51 15.08
C LYS A 75 3.99 3.68 14.47
N ILE A 76 4.29 2.89 13.46
CA ILE A 76 3.32 2.04 12.77
C ILE A 76 2.87 0.90 13.68
N TYR A 77 3.78 0.26 14.40
CA TYR A 77 3.45 -0.78 15.37
C TYR A 77 2.60 -0.25 16.53
N GLN A 78 2.90 0.95 17.03
CA GLN A 78 2.07 1.58 18.05
C GLN A 78 0.68 1.94 17.52
N HIS A 79 0.58 2.43 16.28
CA HIS A 79 -0.71 2.67 15.64
C HIS A 79 -1.52 1.38 15.51
N LEU A 80 -0.93 0.31 14.98
CA LEU A 80 -1.57 -1.01 14.89
C LEU A 80 -2.00 -1.52 16.26
N LYS A 81 -1.19 -1.32 17.30
CA LYS A 81 -1.54 -1.71 18.67
C LYS A 81 -2.75 -0.96 19.20
N ASN A 82 -2.81 0.35 18.99
CA ASN A 82 -3.93 1.17 19.42
C ASN A 82 -5.20 0.89 18.61
N HIS A 83 -5.04 0.58 17.32
CA HIS A 83 -6.14 0.29 16.41
C HIS A 83 -6.73 -1.11 16.68
N LEU A 84 -5.90 -2.14 16.67
CA LEU A 84 -6.30 -3.55 16.75
C LEU A 84 -6.45 -4.08 18.17
N GLY A 85 -5.86 -3.41 19.17
CA GLY A 85 -5.86 -3.86 20.56
C GLY A 85 -5.33 -5.30 20.71
N ASP A 86 -5.86 -6.04 21.70
CA ASP A 86 -5.68 -7.49 21.81
C ASP A 86 -6.83 -8.22 21.09
N SER A 87 -6.89 -8.04 19.77
CA SER A 87 -7.93 -8.59 18.90
C SER A 87 -7.97 -10.13 18.89
N LYS A 88 -6.89 -10.80 19.31
CA LYS A 88 -6.88 -12.26 19.52
C LYS A 88 -7.63 -12.66 20.80
N ALA A 89 -7.44 -11.94 21.90
CA ALA A 89 -8.16 -12.20 23.14
C ALA A 89 -9.62 -11.72 23.08
N HIS A 90 -9.89 -10.61 22.38
CA HIS A 90 -11.21 -9.97 22.33
C HIS A 90 -11.69 -9.74 20.89
N PRO A 91 -11.98 -10.81 20.13
CA PRO A 91 -12.34 -10.71 18.71
C PRO A 91 -13.68 -10.01 18.42
N ARG A 92 -14.43 -9.62 19.46
CA ARG A 92 -15.71 -8.91 19.35
C ARG A 92 -15.70 -7.57 20.09
N ASP A 93 -14.53 -7.05 20.43
CA ASP A 93 -14.44 -5.72 21.04
C ASP A 93 -14.95 -4.66 20.05
N PRO A 94 -16.05 -3.95 20.36
CA PRO A 94 -16.58 -2.93 19.48
C PRO A 94 -15.66 -1.70 19.37
N GLN A 95 -14.68 -1.55 20.26
CA GLN A 95 -13.71 -0.44 20.24
C GLN A 95 -12.53 -0.70 19.30
N HIS A 96 -12.24 -1.96 18.99
CA HIS A 96 -11.08 -2.37 18.20
C HIS A 96 -11.47 -3.18 16.97
N PRO A 97 -11.23 -2.67 15.75
CA PRO A 97 -11.39 -3.45 14.54
C PRO A 97 -10.53 -4.73 14.57
N ARG A 98 -11.01 -5.78 13.91
CA ARG A 98 -10.30 -7.07 13.84
C ARG A 98 -9.12 -7.08 12.88
N TYR A 99 -9.05 -6.11 11.98
CA TYR A 99 -8.10 -6.08 10.86
C TYR A 99 -7.68 -4.64 10.59
N SER A 100 -6.55 -4.47 9.93
CA SER A 100 -6.06 -3.19 9.45
C SER A 100 -5.61 -3.34 8.00
N VAL A 101 -5.69 -2.26 7.23
CA VAL A 101 -5.22 -2.22 5.85
C VAL A 101 -4.16 -1.14 5.74
N ILE A 102 -2.99 -1.53 5.25
CA ILE A 102 -1.86 -0.66 4.99
C ILE A 102 -1.67 -0.59 3.48
N VAL A 103 -1.65 0.61 2.91
CA VAL A 103 -1.26 0.82 1.52
C VAL A 103 0.15 1.40 1.50
N VAL A 104 1.04 0.79 0.71
CA VAL A 104 2.45 1.18 0.63
C VAL A 104 2.85 1.42 -0.83
N ALA A 105 3.37 2.61 -1.12
CA ALA A 105 4.02 2.86 -2.40
C ALA A 105 5.34 2.09 -2.48
N GLU A 106 5.68 1.55 -3.65
CA GLU A 106 6.94 0.81 -3.88
C GLU A 106 8.20 1.62 -3.52
N GLY A 107 8.11 2.96 -3.56
CA GLY A 107 9.19 3.88 -3.20
C GLY A 107 9.20 4.31 -1.73
N ALA A 108 8.26 3.88 -0.90
CA ALA A 108 8.23 4.25 0.51
C ALA A 108 9.46 3.67 1.24
N TYR A 109 10.01 4.40 2.22
CA TYR A 109 11.19 3.98 2.95
C TYR A 109 11.16 4.43 4.41
N ALA A 110 11.94 3.74 5.24
CA ALA A 110 12.07 4.05 6.65
C ALA A 110 13.07 5.19 6.89
N GLU A 111 12.89 5.98 7.96
CA GLU A 111 13.77 7.09 8.33
C GLU A 111 15.23 6.66 8.58
N ASP A 112 15.47 5.41 8.96
CA ASP A 112 16.82 4.84 9.15
C ASP A 112 17.54 4.54 7.83
N GLY A 113 16.92 4.83 6.69
CA GLY A 113 17.53 4.76 5.37
C GLY A 113 17.53 3.37 4.76
N GLU A 114 16.84 2.40 5.35
CA GLU A 114 16.58 1.12 4.70
C GLU A 114 15.61 1.33 3.52
N LEU A 115 16.18 1.58 2.34
CA LEU A 115 15.50 1.28 1.09
C LEU A 115 15.34 -0.23 1.03
N ILE A 116 14.10 -0.71 1.16
CA ILE A 116 13.77 -2.13 1.00
C ILE A 116 13.86 -2.44 -0.51
N ILE A 117 15.07 -2.69 -0.99
CA ILE A 117 15.32 -3.19 -2.34
C ILE A 117 15.26 -4.71 -2.25
N ILE A 118 14.14 -5.30 -2.66
CA ILE A 118 14.09 -6.75 -2.85
C ILE A 118 14.42 -7.03 -4.31
N ASP A 119 15.59 -7.63 -4.47
CA ASP A 119 16.11 -8.31 -5.65
C ASP A 119 17.09 -7.50 -6.52
N ASP A 120 18.36 -7.89 -6.37
CA ASP A 120 19.53 -7.68 -7.23
C ASP A 120 19.38 -8.44 -8.57
N ARG A 121 18.17 -8.47 -9.13
CA ARG A 121 17.96 -8.86 -10.52
C ARG A 121 17.93 -7.59 -11.33
N HIS A 122 19.13 -7.18 -11.74
CA HIS A 122 19.34 -6.33 -12.91
C HIS A 122 18.33 -6.76 -13.98
N ASP A 123 17.35 -5.91 -14.25
CA ASP A 123 16.64 -5.99 -15.51
C ASP A 123 17.67 -5.84 -16.65
N ALA A 124 17.31 -6.20 -17.88
CA ALA A 124 18.20 -6.10 -19.04
C ALA A 124 18.68 -4.65 -19.34
N PHE A 125 18.31 -3.68 -18.50
CA PHE A 125 18.60 -2.25 -18.58
C PHE A 125 19.37 -1.70 -17.36
N GLY A 126 19.74 -2.54 -16.38
CA GLY A 126 20.63 -2.15 -15.28
C GLY A 126 20.01 -1.33 -14.15
N HIS A 127 18.68 -1.31 -14.01
CA HIS A 127 18.02 -0.64 -12.89
C HIS A 127 17.72 -1.62 -11.74
N ALA A 128 17.90 -1.17 -10.50
CA ALA A 128 17.41 -1.89 -9.32
C ALA A 128 15.90 -2.08 -9.44
N ARG A 129 15.43 -3.34 -9.41
CA ARG A 129 14.02 -3.67 -9.44
C ARG A 129 13.44 -3.34 -8.08
N LEU A 130 12.56 -2.33 -8.03
CA LEU A 130 11.77 -2.06 -6.85
C LEU A 130 10.53 -2.95 -6.88
N GLY A 131 10.21 -3.55 -5.74
CA GLY A 131 9.07 -4.42 -5.57
C GLY A 131 9.20 -5.28 -4.30
N GLY A 132 8.08 -5.74 -3.76
CA GLY A 132 8.04 -6.64 -2.61
C GLY A 132 8.18 -5.97 -1.25
N ILE A 133 8.19 -4.64 -1.18
CA ILE A 133 8.14 -3.89 0.08
C ILE A 133 6.97 -4.36 0.96
N ALA A 134 5.81 -4.69 0.38
CA ALA A 134 4.68 -5.23 1.16
C ALA A 134 4.99 -6.58 1.80
N GLU A 135 5.80 -7.44 1.17
CA GLU A 135 6.17 -8.73 1.72
C GLU A 135 7.11 -8.57 2.92
N VAL A 136 8.13 -7.72 2.81
CA VAL A 136 9.02 -7.38 3.93
C VAL A 136 8.24 -6.75 5.08
N TRP A 137 7.29 -5.86 4.77
CA TRP A 137 6.40 -5.29 5.77
C TRP A 137 5.55 -6.33 6.48
N ALA A 138 4.91 -7.24 5.74
CA ALA A 138 4.12 -8.30 6.34
C ALA A 138 4.99 -9.19 7.26
N GLN A 139 6.20 -9.54 6.82
CA GLN A 139 7.15 -10.31 7.64
C GLN A 139 7.57 -9.57 8.90
N ARG A 140 7.95 -8.29 8.80
CA ARG A 140 8.33 -7.46 9.95
C ARG A 140 7.18 -7.27 10.95
N ILE A 141 5.96 -7.04 10.47
CA ILE A 141 4.78 -6.97 11.34
C ILE A 141 4.61 -8.28 12.11
N MET A 142 4.75 -9.44 11.46
CA MET A 142 4.62 -10.74 12.12
C MET A 142 5.79 -11.06 13.08
N SER A 143 7.00 -10.54 12.84
CA SER A 143 8.14 -10.75 13.74
C SER A 143 8.12 -9.83 14.96
N ASP A 144 7.69 -8.58 14.76
CA ASP A 144 7.85 -7.52 15.76
C ASP A 144 6.55 -7.23 16.53
N THR A 145 5.43 -7.81 16.10
CA THR A 145 4.11 -7.61 16.69
C THR A 145 3.35 -8.94 16.82
N PRO A 146 2.29 -9.02 17.66
CA PRO A 146 1.48 -10.23 17.78
C PRO A 146 0.48 -10.43 16.62
N TYR A 147 0.45 -9.53 15.64
CA TYR A 147 -0.53 -9.52 14.55
C TYR A 147 -0.08 -10.39 13.37
N ASP A 148 -1.01 -11.16 12.79
CA ASP A 148 -0.76 -11.88 11.54
C ASP A 148 -0.93 -10.91 10.36
N ALA A 149 -0.11 -11.05 9.32
CA ALA A 149 -0.09 -10.13 8.20
C ALA A 149 0.04 -10.83 6.85
N ARG A 150 -0.58 -10.24 5.83
CA ARG A 150 -0.53 -10.72 4.44
C ARG A 150 -0.18 -9.57 3.51
N SER A 151 0.58 -9.88 2.46
CA SER A 151 0.92 -8.93 1.40
C SER A 151 0.08 -9.15 0.15
N VAL A 152 -0.23 -8.07 -0.56
CA VAL A 152 -0.76 -8.07 -1.92
C VAL A 152 0.08 -7.09 -2.73
N ILE A 153 0.73 -7.59 -3.78
CA ILE A 153 1.51 -6.76 -4.69
C ILE A 153 0.64 -6.56 -5.94
N VAL A 154 0.14 -5.34 -6.16
CA VAL A 154 -0.78 -5.09 -7.28
C VAL A 154 -0.04 -5.24 -8.61
N GLY A 155 1.15 -4.63 -8.72
CA GLY A 155 1.99 -4.69 -9.91
C GLY A 155 1.32 -4.13 -11.16
N HIS A 156 1.68 -4.64 -12.34
CA HIS A 156 1.18 -4.17 -13.64
C HIS A 156 -0.35 -4.11 -13.81
N PRO A 157 -1.18 -5.00 -13.21
CA PRO A 157 -2.63 -4.89 -13.22
C PRO A 157 -3.21 -3.50 -12.91
N GLN A 158 -2.56 -2.69 -12.06
CA GLN A 158 -3.04 -1.33 -11.79
C GLN A 158 -3.05 -0.45 -13.04
N ARG A 159 -2.21 -0.74 -14.04
CA ARG A 159 -2.11 0.00 -15.30
C ARG A 159 -2.99 -0.59 -16.43
N GLY A 160 -3.70 -1.68 -16.15
CA GLY A 160 -4.51 -2.40 -17.14
C GLY A 160 -6.00 -2.09 -17.10
N GLY A 161 -6.75 -2.70 -18.02
CA GLY A 161 -8.21 -2.59 -18.08
C GLY A 161 -8.71 -1.39 -18.90
N PRO A 162 -10.04 -1.23 -19.00
CA PRO A 162 -10.63 -0.16 -19.79
C PRO A 162 -10.37 1.22 -19.13
N PRO A 163 -10.07 2.25 -19.93
CA PRO A 163 -9.88 3.59 -19.40
C PRO A 163 -11.19 4.12 -18.83
N SER A 164 -11.10 4.85 -17.72
CA SER A 164 -12.23 5.55 -17.12
C SER A 164 -12.77 6.64 -18.05
N PRO A 165 -14.00 7.12 -17.84
CA PRO A 165 -14.53 8.25 -18.61
C PRO A 165 -13.64 9.49 -18.55
N VAL A 166 -13.04 9.79 -17.38
CA VAL A 166 -12.12 10.93 -17.21
C VAL A 166 -10.89 10.76 -18.09
N ASP A 167 -10.26 9.57 -18.05
CA ASP A 167 -9.11 9.27 -18.90
C ASP A 167 -9.44 9.29 -20.40
N ARG A 168 -10.65 8.89 -20.81
CA ARG A 168 -11.07 8.95 -22.22
C ARG A 168 -11.30 10.37 -22.72
N ILE A 169 -11.79 11.26 -21.85
CA ILE A 169 -12.08 12.66 -22.22
C ILE A 169 -10.77 13.46 -22.34
N MET A 170 -9.78 13.13 -21.52
CA MET A 170 -8.50 13.84 -21.47
C MET A 170 -7.45 13.29 -22.46
N GLY A 171 -7.74 12.18 -23.15
CA GLY A 171 -6.83 11.45 -24.04
C GLY A 171 -7.11 11.58 -25.52
#